data_AF-A0A935PX04-F1
#
_entry.id   AF-A0A935PX04-F1
#
_cell.length_a   1.000
_cell.length_b   1.000
_cell.length_c   1.000
_cell.angle_alpha   90.00
_cell.angle_beta   90.00
_cell.angle_gamma   90.00
#
_symmetry.space_group_name_H-M   'P 1'
#
loop_
_entity.id
_entity.type
_entity.pdbx_description
1 polymer ?
#
loop_
_entity_poly.entity_id
_entity_poly.type
_entity_poly.pdbx_seq_one_letter_code
_entity_poly.pdbx_strand_id
1 'polypeptide(L)'
;MVARIRGDPAGRGHGTRPVPLRQPGFPQAGKAPLALDATALAVAEKARPGWDPAPWTVDQAARIRLLLAAATDSDTFVRRLDQLCATADLDELVAFYCGLPVYPDPPRHRLRAAEGLRTNMKVVFEAVAHRNPYPAEQLPEDAWNQMVLKALFVGSTLAPIVGLDRRANVTLARMLGDYAHERWSAGRQVSPELWRCVGPFASGPLLVDLGRVLETGTLPERAAAVLALRSASDPEAHQLLDRHAALRDAVAARGIDWKSALEFN
;
A
#
# COMPACT_ATOMS: atom_id res chain seq x y z
N MET A 1 -35.18 -11.90 -76.25
CA MET A 1 -35.53 -10.92 -77.29
C MET A 1 -34.71 -9.65 -77.05
N VAL A 2 -33.73 -9.38 -77.93
CA VAL A 2 -33.19 -8.06 -78.36
C VAL A 2 -32.75 -7.06 -77.25
N ALA A 3 -31.46 -6.91 -76.93
CA ALA A 3 -30.37 -6.13 -77.58
C ALA A 3 -30.29 -4.63 -77.20
N ARG A 4 -29.07 -4.24 -76.71
CA ARG A 4 -28.32 -2.95 -76.75
C ARG A 4 -29.05 -1.62 -76.45
N ILE A 5 -28.42 -0.68 -75.72
CA ILE A 5 -27.59 0.41 -76.28
C ILE A 5 -26.63 0.99 -75.22
N ARG A 6 -25.47 1.48 -75.70
CA ARG A 6 -24.33 2.12 -75.02
C ARG A 6 -24.64 3.50 -74.41
N GLY A 7 -23.85 3.89 -73.41
CA GLY A 7 -23.55 5.29 -73.08
C GLY A 7 -22.72 5.44 -71.80
N ASP A 8 -21.42 5.70 -71.93
CA ASP A 8 -20.53 6.28 -70.89
C ASP A 8 -20.53 7.82 -71.14
N PRO A 9 -20.35 8.73 -70.15
CA PRO A 9 -19.06 8.89 -69.49
C PRO A 9 -19.06 9.32 -68.01
N ALA A 10 -18.02 8.89 -67.29
CA ALA A 10 -17.24 9.65 -66.31
C ALA A 10 -17.96 10.62 -65.35
N GLY A 11 -18.11 10.19 -64.09
CA GLY A 11 -18.40 11.08 -62.95
C GLY A 11 -17.63 10.64 -61.72
N ARG A 12 -16.52 11.33 -61.42
CA ARG A 12 -15.79 11.20 -60.16
C ARG A 12 -16.72 11.65 -59.02
N GLY A 13 -17.08 10.73 -58.12
CA GLY A 13 -17.81 11.02 -56.89
C GLY A 13 -17.08 10.39 -55.71
N HIS A 14 -16.42 11.23 -54.92
CA HIS A 14 -15.68 10.87 -53.72
C HIS A 14 -16.54 10.03 -52.76
N GLY A 15 -16.03 8.86 -52.39
CA GLY A 15 -16.50 8.14 -51.21
C GLY A 15 -16.20 8.96 -49.96
N THR A 16 -17.22 9.60 -49.41
CA THR A 16 -17.19 10.16 -48.06
C THR A 16 -17.19 9.01 -47.06
N ARG A 17 -15.98 8.56 -46.69
CA ARG A 17 -15.81 7.81 -45.45
C ARG A 17 -16.25 8.70 -44.28
N PRO A 18 -17.05 8.20 -43.32
CA PRO A 18 -17.39 8.98 -42.14
C PRO A 18 -16.09 9.32 -41.39
N VAL A 19 -15.87 10.62 -41.20
CA VAL A 19 -14.80 11.16 -40.37
C VAL A 19 -15.13 10.80 -38.92
N PRO A 20 -14.25 10.10 -38.18
CA PRO A 20 -14.48 9.91 -36.76
C PRO A 20 -14.36 11.28 -36.08
N LEU A 21 -15.45 11.71 -35.45
CA LEU A 21 -15.47 12.86 -34.54
C LEU A 21 -14.54 12.54 -33.35
N ARG A 22 -13.25 12.90 -33.46
CA ARG A 22 -12.43 13.11 -32.27
C ARG A 22 -13.01 14.31 -31.55
N GLN A 23 -13.75 14.07 -30.48
CA GLN A 23 -13.99 15.10 -29.48
C GLN A 23 -12.62 15.59 -29.00
N PRO A 24 -12.39 16.91 -28.89
CA PRO A 24 -11.15 17.41 -28.30
C PRO A 24 -11.11 16.93 -26.85
N GLY A 25 -10.21 15.99 -26.57
CA GLY A 25 -9.98 15.52 -25.21
C GLY A 25 -9.58 16.70 -24.34
N PHE A 26 -10.19 16.80 -23.17
CA PHE A 26 -9.64 17.62 -22.10
C PHE A 26 -8.14 17.29 -21.97
N PRO A 27 -7.27 18.29 -21.80
CA PRO A 27 -5.85 18.02 -21.62
C PRO A 27 -5.69 17.06 -20.44
N GLN A 28 -5.22 15.84 -20.71
CA GLN A 28 -4.96 14.85 -19.69
C GLN A 28 -3.83 15.40 -18.82
N ALA A 29 -4.06 15.53 -17.51
CA ALA A 29 -2.98 15.81 -16.59
C ALA A 29 -1.90 14.73 -16.75
N GLY A 30 -0.64 15.14 -16.88
CA GLY A 30 0.46 14.21 -17.07
C GLY A 30 0.74 13.39 -15.82
N LYS A 31 1.34 12.20 -15.99
CA LYS A 31 1.82 11.34 -14.89
C LYS A 31 3.17 11.81 -14.29
N ALA A 32 3.52 13.08 -14.50
CA ALA A 32 4.73 13.63 -13.93
C ALA A 32 4.62 13.62 -12.40
N PRO A 33 5.73 13.44 -11.67
CA PRO A 33 5.75 13.65 -10.23
C PRO A 33 5.17 15.02 -9.89
N LEU A 34 4.39 15.11 -8.81
CA LEU A 34 3.84 16.38 -8.33
C LEU A 34 4.96 17.36 -7.92
N ALA A 35 6.17 16.84 -7.65
CA ALA A 35 7.38 17.60 -7.37
C ALA A 35 7.22 18.60 -6.21
N LEU A 36 6.67 18.13 -5.10
CA LEU A 36 6.53 18.91 -3.86
C LEU A 36 7.90 19.16 -3.22
N ASP A 37 8.19 20.41 -2.91
CA ASP A 37 9.38 20.78 -2.14
C ASP A 37 9.19 20.51 -0.63
N ALA A 38 10.27 20.69 0.14
CA ALA A 38 10.25 20.45 1.58
C ALA A 38 9.24 21.34 2.32
N THR A 39 8.98 22.55 1.84
CA THR A 39 8.00 23.47 2.43
C THR A 39 6.58 22.97 2.20
N ALA A 40 6.25 22.55 0.99
CA ALA A 40 4.95 21.98 0.66
C ALA A 40 4.68 20.66 1.42
N LEU A 41 5.69 19.80 1.56
CA LEU A 41 5.57 18.58 2.38
C LEU A 41 5.36 18.88 3.86
N ALA A 42 6.05 19.89 4.42
CA ALA A 42 5.83 20.32 5.79
C ALA A 42 4.42 20.89 6.02
N VAL A 43 3.87 21.61 5.01
CA VAL A 43 2.47 22.07 5.04
C VAL A 43 1.51 20.89 5.01
N ALA A 44 1.76 19.86 4.18
CA ALA A 44 0.94 18.66 4.11
C ALA A 44 0.92 17.90 5.44
N GLU A 45 2.09 17.65 6.04
CA GLU A 45 2.20 16.97 7.34
C GLU A 45 1.48 17.75 8.45
N LYS A 46 1.61 19.08 8.46
CA LYS A 46 0.90 19.93 9.42
C LYS A 46 -0.62 19.89 9.23
N ALA A 47 -1.09 19.83 7.99
CA ALA A 47 -2.52 19.79 7.67
C ALA A 47 -3.13 18.42 7.98
N ARG A 48 -2.39 17.34 7.74
CA ARG A 48 -2.83 15.96 7.95
C ARG A 48 -1.66 15.07 8.40
N PRO A 49 -1.44 14.92 9.72
CA PRO A 49 -0.32 14.13 10.23
C PRO A 49 -0.30 12.69 9.72
N GLY A 50 0.87 12.21 9.31
CA GLY A 50 1.08 10.86 8.81
C GLY A 50 0.64 10.65 7.35
N TRP A 51 0.14 11.66 6.66
CA TRP A 51 -0.09 11.64 5.23
C TRP A 51 1.15 12.14 4.48
N ASP A 52 1.69 11.31 3.58
CA ASP A 52 2.82 11.68 2.73
C ASP A 52 2.42 11.70 1.24
N PRO A 53 2.19 12.89 0.65
CA PRO A 53 1.88 13.05 -0.77
C PRO A 53 3.13 13.12 -1.67
N ALA A 54 4.35 12.93 -1.17
CA ALA A 54 5.56 12.95 -1.99
C ALA A 54 5.53 12.02 -3.23
N PRO A 55 4.95 10.79 -3.18
CA PRO A 55 4.92 9.92 -4.36
C PRO A 55 3.79 10.25 -5.35
N TRP A 56 2.95 11.27 -5.07
CA TRP A 56 1.82 11.59 -5.94
C TRP A 56 2.26 12.13 -7.29
N THR A 57 1.49 11.80 -8.32
CA THR A 57 1.61 12.40 -9.65
C THR A 57 0.63 13.56 -9.84
N VAL A 58 0.89 14.42 -10.83
CA VAL A 58 0.03 15.55 -11.16
C VAL A 58 -1.39 15.09 -11.51
N ASP A 59 -1.55 13.96 -12.22
CA ASP A 59 -2.86 13.42 -12.57
C ASP A 59 -3.64 12.91 -11.34
N GLN A 60 -2.97 12.23 -10.40
CA GLN A 60 -3.58 11.81 -9.14
C GLN A 60 -4.07 13.02 -8.34
N ALA A 61 -3.22 14.02 -8.15
CA ALA A 61 -3.56 15.24 -7.43
C ALA A 61 -4.72 15.99 -8.09
N ALA A 62 -4.72 16.13 -9.41
CA ALA A 62 -5.77 16.79 -10.17
C ALA A 62 -7.12 16.05 -10.06
N ARG A 63 -7.12 14.72 -10.18
CA ARG A 63 -8.32 13.88 -10.04
C ARG A 63 -8.94 14.01 -8.64
N ILE A 64 -8.12 13.91 -7.61
CA ILE A 64 -8.54 14.06 -6.21
C ILE A 64 -9.10 15.46 -5.97
N ARG A 65 -8.38 16.51 -6.41
CA ARG A 65 -8.81 17.91 -6.30
C ARG A 65 -10.13 18.16 -7.00
N LEU A 66 -10.32 17.61 -8.19
CA LEU A 66 -11.57 17.74 -8.96
C LEU A 66 -12.72 17.04 -8.26
N LEU A 67 -12.51 15.81 -7.76
CA LEU A 67 -13.51 15.06 -7.02
C LEU A 67 -13.96 15.81 -5.76
N LEU A 68 -13.00 16.35 -5.00
CA LEU A 68 -13.27 17.18 -3.82
C LEU A 68 -14.03 18.47 -4.17
N ALA A 69 -13.65 19.15 -5.25
CA ALA A 69 -14.29 20.40 -5.66
C ALA A 69 -15.70 20.20 -6.24
N ALA A 70 -15.98 19.03 -6.80
CA ALA A 70 -17.24 18.75 -7.47
C ALA A 70 -18.36 18.29 -6.50
N ALA A 71 -18.01 17.95 -5.26
CA ALA A 71 -18.97 17.52 -4.24
C ALA A 71 -19.43 18.72 -3.38
N THR A 72 -20.74 18.84 -3.21
CA THR A 72 -21.37 19.88 -2.36
C THR A 72 -21.51 19.45 -0.91
N ASP A 73 -21.45 18.14 -0.65
CA ASP A 73 -21.67 17.49 0.63
C ASP A 73 -21.06 16.06 0.62
N SER A 74 -20.95 15.45 1.81
CA SER A 74 -20.36 14.10 1.97
C SER A 74 -21.15 13.00 1.27
N ASP A 75 -22.49 13.11 1.21
CA ASP A 75 -23.33 12.11 0.54
C ASP A 75 -23.05 12.05 -0.97
N THR A 76 -22.98 13.23 -1.58
CA THR A 76 -22.66 13.41 -2.99
C THR A 76 -21.22 12.97 -3.28
N PHE A 77 -20.28 13.27 -2.38
CA PHE A 77 -18.90 12.81 -2.50
C PHE A 77 -18.81 11.28 -2.54
N VAL A 78 -19.38 10.60 -1.53
CA VAL A 78 -19.32 9.12 -1.40
C VAL A 78 -19.93 8.45 -2.62
N ARG A 79 -21.14 8.88 -3.04
CA ARG A 79 -21.80 8.31 -4.23
C ARG A 79 -20.95 8.46 -5.48
N ARG A 80 -20.33 9.63 -5.69
CA ARG A 80 -19.48 9.88 -6.87
C ARG A 80 -18.21 9.05 -6.82
N LEU A 81 -17.54 8.99 -5.67
CA LEU A 81 -16.36 8.15 -5.49
C LEU A 81 -16.66 6.69 -5.83
N ASP A 82 -17.79 6.16 -5.33
CA ASP A 82 -18.20 4.78 -5.58
C ASP A 82 -18.52 4.53 -7.06
N GLN A 83 -19.22 5.45 -7.72
CA GLN A 83 -19.50 5.37 -9.16
C GLN A 83 -18.23 5.38 -10.00
N LEU A 84 -17.27 6.25 -9.66
CA LEU A 84 -15.99 6.33 -10.35
C LEU A 84 -15.19 5.05 -10.15
N CYS A 85 -15.04 4.58 -8.90
CA CYS A 85 -14.31 3.34 -8.60
C CYS A 85 -14.89 2.12 -9.33
N ALA A 86 -16.21 2.04 -9.52
CA ALA A 86 -16.86 0.91 -10.19
C ALA A 86 -16.45 0.74 -11.67
N THR A 87 -15.92 1.80 -12.30
CA THR A 87 -15.52 1.79 -13.72
C THR A 87 -14.07 2.23 -13.93
N ALA A 88 -13.35 2.51 -12.84
CA ALA A 88 -12.01 3.05 -12.84
C ALA A 88 -11.00 2.05 -13.42
N ASP A 89 -10.07 2.57 -14.21
CA ASP A 89 -8.86 1.83 -14.54
C ASP A 89 -7.90 1.74 -13.32
N LEU A 90 -6.77 1.06 -13.51
CA LEU A 90 -5.79 0.85 -12.46
C LEU A 90 -5.24 2.18 -11.89
N ASP A 91 -4.92 3.14 -12.76
CA ASP A 91 -4.32 4.41 -12.36
C ASP A 91 -5.35 5.28 -11.62
N GLU A 92 -6.60 5.23 -12.05
CA GLU A 92 -7.73 5.90 -11.41
C GLU A 92 -8.01 5.32 -10.02
N LEU A 93 -8.02 4.00 -9.88
CA LEU A 93 -8.17 3.37 -8.57
C LEU A 93 -7.03 3.78 -7.63
N VAL A 94 -5.79 3.78 -8.11
CA VAL A 94 -4.64 4.24 -7.30
C VAL A 94 -4.84 5.69 -6.85
N ALA A 95 -5.27 6.59 -7.75
CA ALA A 95 -5.58 7.98 -7.41
C ALA A 95 -6.69 8.10 -6.35
N PHE A 96 -7.75 7.32 -6.50
CA PHE A 96 -8.88 7.38 -5.55
C PHE A 96 -8.51 6.80 -4.18
N TYR A 97 -7.71 5.74 -4.13
CA TYR A 97 -7.30 5.14 -2.87
C TYR A 97 -6.25 5.97 -2.12
N CYS A 98 -5.27 6.55 -2.82
CA CYS A 98 -4.28 7.40 -2.17
C CYS A 98 -4.91 8.69 -1.62
N GLY A 99 -6.06 9.13 -2.15
CA GLY A 99 -6.82 10.28 -1.68
C GLY A 99 -7.62 10.08 -0.38
N LEU A 100 -7.79 8.84 0.11
CA LEU A 100 -8.54 8.54 1.35
C LEU A 100 -8.22 9.44 2.55
N PRO A 101 -6.95 9.86 2.83
CA PRO A 101 -6.63 10.71 3.97
C PRO A 101 -7.29 12.09 3.97
N VAL A 102 -7.65 12.60 2.78
CA VAL A 102 -8.13 13.98 2.58
C VAL A 102 -9.62 14.04 2.21
N TYR A 103 -10.31 12.89 2.16
CA TYR A 103 -11.72 12.83 1.83
C TYR A 103 -12.61 13.24 3.01
N PRO A 104 -13.74 13.93 2.76
CA PRO A 104 -14.68 14.27 3.81
C PRO A 104 -15.35 13.02 4.38
N ASP A 105 -15.74 13.08 5.65
CA ASP A 105 -16.43 12.01 6.37
C ASP A 105 -15.71 10.64 6.30
N PRO A 106 -14.49 10.53 6.88
CA PRO A 106 -13.66 9.32 6.79
C PRO A 106 -14.37 8.01 7.11
N PRO A 107 -15.22 7.89 8.16
CA PRO A 107 -15.88 6.63 8.49
C PRO A 107 -16.69 6.01 7.35
N ARG A 108 -17.18 6.81 6.38
CA ARG A 108 -17.99 6.33 5.26
C ARG A 108 -17.20 5.60 4.18
N HIS A 109 -15.87 5.76 4.14
CA HIS A 109 -15.04 5.12 3.11
C HIS A 109 -14.51 3.75 3.55
N ARG A 110 -14.93 3.21 4.70
CA ARG A 110 -14.40 1.95 5.24
C ARG A 110 -14.60 0.76 4.30
N LEU A 111 -15.78 0.65 3.69
CA LEU A 111 -16.06 -0.42 2.72
C LEU A 111 -15.20 -0.26 1.46
N ARG A 112 -15.05 0.98 0.97
CA ARG A 112 -14.19 1.31 -0.17
C ARG A 112 -12.73 0.94 0.12
N ALA A 113 -12.19 1.37 1.25
CA ALA A 113 -10.83 1.01 1.66
C ALA A 113 -10.66 -0.52 1.80
N ALA A 114 -11.64 -1.22 2.39
CA ALA A 114 -11.61 -2.68 2.51
C ALA A 114 -11.59 -3.37 1.13
N GLU A 115 -12.27 -2.82 0.12
CA GLU A 115 -12.22 -3.32 -1.25
C GLU A 115 -10.80 -3.19 -1.84
N GLY A 116 -10.19 -2.02 -1.71
CA GLY A 116 -8.80 -1.77 -2.15
C GLY A 116 -7.79 -2.67 -1.44
N LEU A 117 -8.03 -3.04 -0.18
CA LEU A 117 -7.16 -3.94 0.59
C LEU A 117 -7.35 -5.44 0.28
N ARG A 118 -8.47 -5.83 -0.34
CA ARG A 118 -8.74 -7.24 -0.70
C ARG A 118 -8.06 -7.68 -2.00
N THR A 119 -7.63 -6.73 -2.83
CA THR A 119 -7.02 -7.02 -4.13
C THR A 119 -5.68 -7.76 -4.01
N ASN A 120 -5.30 -8.49 -5.07
CA ASN A 120 -3.95 -9.02 -5.25
C ASN A 120 -3.05 -8.05 -6.06
N MET A 121 -3.61 -6.95 -6.58
CA MET A 121 -2.86 -5.92 -7.29
C MET A 121 -2.09 -5.07 -6.29
N LYS A 122 -0.80 -5.39 -6.09
CA LYS A 122 0.08 -4.74 -5.11
C LYS A 122 0.00 -3.21 -5.14
N VAL A 123 -0.01 -2.59 -6.33
CA VAL A 123 -0.10 -1.13 -6.48
C VAL A 123 -1.40 -0.52 -5.93
N VAL A 124 -2.54 -1.22 -6.07
CA VAL A 124 -3.84 -0.76 -5.53
C VAL A 124 -3.88 -0.97 -4.01
N PHE A 125 -3.37 -2.11 -3.54
CA PHE A 125 -3.23 -2.39 -2.11
C PHE A 125 -2.38 -1.31 -1.43
N GLU A 126 -1.21 -0.99 -1.99
CA GLU A 126 -0.27 0.00 -1.46
C GLU A 126 -0.86 1.41 -1.47
N ALA A 127 -1.68 1.77 -2.47
CA ALA A 127 -2.38 3.07 -2.49
C ALA A 127 -3.27 3.28 -1.25
N VAL A 128 -3.83 2.21 -0.68
CA VAL A 128 -4.59 2.27 0.58
C VAL A 128 -3.66 2.14 1.80
N ALA A 129 -2.71 1.20 1.79
CA ALA A 129 -1.97 0.79 2.99
C ALA A 129 -0.74 1.65 3.31
N HIS A 130 -0.07 2.22 2.30
CA HIS A 130 1.21 2.91 2.46
C HIS A 130 1.04 4.41 2.52
N ARG A 131 1.80 5.08 3.40
CA ARG A 131 1.88 6.56 3.49
C ARG A 131 0.52 7.23 3.65
N ASN A 132 -0.40 6.47 4.21
CA ASN A 132 -1.81 6.76 4.31
C ASN A 132 -2.24 6.52 5.76
N PRO A 133 -2.62 7.56 6.52
CA PRO A 133 -3.04 7.40 7.91
C PRO A 133 -4.45 6.77 8.04
N TYR A 134 -5.22 6.72 6.95
CA TYR A 134 -6.61 6.30 6.97
C TYR A 134 -6.81 4.89 7.55
N PRO A 135 -6.04 3.85 7.17
CA PRO A 135 -6.25 2.52 7.72
C PRO A 135 -6.05 2.45 9.24
N ALA A 136 -5.05 3.17 9.76
CA ALA A 136 -4.74 3.18 11.18
C ALA A 136 -5.83 3.85 12.02
N GLU A 137 -6.52 4.83 11.43
CA GLU A 137 -7.57 5.60 12.10
C GLU A 137 -8.97 4.98 11.95
N GLN A 138 -9.25 4.35 10.81
CA GLN A 138 -10.62 3.97 10.44
C GLN A 138 -10.88 2.47 10.49
N LEU A 139 -9.86 1.61 10.39
CA LEU A 139 -10.09 0.17 10.40
C LEU A 139 -10.29 -0.37 11.82
N PRO A 140 -11.30 -1.23 12.05
CA PRO A 140 -11.34 -2.04 13.27
C PRO A 140 -10.12 -2.95 13.33
N GLU A 141 -9.80 -3.44 14.53
CA GLU A 141 -8.61 -4.27 14.78
C GLU A 141 -8.50 -5.48 13.85
N ASP A 142 -9.58 -6.22 13.65
CA ASP A 142 -9.56 -7.40 12.76
C ASP A 142 -9.19 -7.02 11.32
N ALA A 143 -9.79 -5.97 10.77
CA ALA A 143 -9.50 -5.52 9.41
C ALA A 143 -8.06 -4.96 9.29
N TRP A 144 -7.57 -4.31 10.33
CA TRP A 144 -6.19 -3.86 10.43
C TRP A 144 -5.21 -5.04 10.43
N ASN A 145 -5.47 -6.07 11.23
CA ASN A 145 -4.62 -7.26 11.31
C ASN A 145 -4.58 -8.00 9.97
N GLN A 146 -5.74 -8.15 9.32
CA GLN A 146 -5.85 -8.75 7.99
C GLN A 146 -5.10 -7.94 6.91
N MET A 147 -5.12 -6.60 6.99
CA MET A 147 -4.34 -5.75 6.09
C MET A 147 -2.83 -6.01 6.24
N VAL A 148 -2.31 -6.04 7.47
CA VAL A 148 -0.88 -6.27 7.72
C VAL A 148 -0.46 -7.66 7.23
N LEU A 149 -1.25 -8.70 7.52
CA LEU A 149 -1.00 -10.05 7.00
C LEU A 149 -1.05 -10.09 5.47
N LYS A 150 -2.03 -9.40 4.86
CA LYS A 150 -2.19 -9.32 3.41
C LYS A 150 -0.99 -8.64 2.74
N ALA A 151 -0.42 -7.60 3.36
CA ALA A 151 0.78 -6.92 2.84
C ALA A 151 1.91 -7.93 2.59
N LEU A 152 2.18 -8.80 3.56
CA LEU A 152 3.18 -9.87 3.43
C LEU A 152 2.80 -10.88 2.36
N PHE A 153 1.52 -11.27 2.30
CA PHE A 153 1.01 -12.21 1.30
C PHE A 153 1.20 -11.72 -0.14
N VAL A 154 0.98 -10.42 -0.41
CA VAL A 154 1.16 -9.81 -1.74
C VAL A 154 2.61 -9.33 -1.99
N GLY A 155 3.53 -9.62 -1.07
CA GLY A 155 4.94 -9.23 -1.19
C GLY A 155 5.18 -7.72 -1.11
N SER A 156 4.33 -7.00 -0.39
CA SER A 156 4.53 -5.58 -0.04
C SER A 156 5.36 -5.43 1.24
N THR A 157 5.93 -4.24 1.43
CA THR A 157 6.67 -3.90 2.65
C THR A 157 5.73 -3.39 3.74
N LEU A 158 6.12 -3.57 5.00
CA LEU A 158 5.40 -3.07 6.16
C LEU A 158 5.89 -1.68 6.58
N ALA A 159 7.16 -1.33 6.34
CA ALA A 159 7.75 -0.07 6.78
C ALA A 159 6.95 1.21 6.42
N PRO A 160 6.32 1.32 5.23
CA PRO A 160 5.52 2.50 4.88
C PRO A 160 4.11 2.54 5.48
N ILE A 161 3.67 1.49 6.19
CA ILE A 161 2.35 1.45 6.83
C ILE A 161 2.35 2.39 8.04
N VAL A 162 1.53 3.44 7.97
CA VAL A 162 1.43 4.46 9.01
C VAL A 162 0.77 3.89 10.25
N GLY A 163 1.36 4.10 11.43
CA GLY A 163 0.81 3.63 12.70
C GLY A 163 1.04 2.15 13.00
N LEU A 164 1.91 1.46 12.25
CA LEU A 164 2.19 0.03 12.39
C LEU A 164 2.54 -0.36 13.84
N ASP A 165 3.56 0.27 14.41
CA ASP A 165 4.04 -0.06 15.77
C ASP A 165 2.97 0.23 16.83
N ARG A 166 2.27 1.36 16.71
CA ARG A 166 1.21 1.77 17.64
C ARG A 166 0.05 0.78 17.68
N ARG A 167 -0.26 0.16 16.54
CA ARG A 167 -1.41 -0.76 16.40
C ARG A 167 -1.01 -2.23 16.41
N ALA A 168 0.25 -2.54 16.64
CA ALA A 168 0.68 -3.91 16.89
C ALA A 168 -0.09 -4.45 18.11
N ASN A 169 -0.56 -5.69 18.03
CA ASN A 169 -1.38 -6.32 19.06
C ASN A 169 -1.08 -7.83 19.11
N VAL A 170 -1.47 -8.47 20.20
CA VAL A 170 -1.21 -9.89 20.45
C VAL A 170 -1.84 -10.81 19.38
N THR A 171 -3.02 -10.45 18.87
CA THR A 171 -3.71 -11.22 17.83
C THR A 171 -2.93 -11.17 16.52
N LEU A 172 -2.48 -9.98 16.11
CA LEU A 172 -1.62 -9.81 14.95
C LEU A 172 -0.30 -10.58 15.09
N ALA A 173 0.36 -10.50 16.24
CA ALA A 173 1.61 -11.22 16.49
C ALA A 173 1.44 -12.74 16.31
N ARG A 174 0.34 -13.31 16.83
CA ARG A 174 0.01 -14.73 16.65
C ARG A 174 -0.26 -15.08 15.19
N MET A 175 -1.10 -14.30 14.50
CA MET A 175 -1.38 -14.50 13.06
C MET A 175 -0.10 -14.49 12.21
N LEU A 176 0.85 -13.62 12.55
CA LEU A 176 2.15 -13.54 11.88
C LEU A 176 3.05 -14.74 12.20
N GLY A 177 3.03 -15.23 13.44
CA GLY A 177 3.70 -16.50 13.80
C GLY A 177 3.15 -17.69 13.00
N ASP A 178 1.82 -17.84 12.95
CA ASP A 178 1.15 -18.89 12.16
C ASP A 178 1.55 -18.80 10.67
N TYR A 179 1.55 -17.59 10.11
CA TYR A 179 2.00 -17.35 8.75
C TYR A 179 3.46 -17.74 8.53
N ALA A 180 4.36 -17.45 9.48
CA ALA A 180 5.76 -17.88 9.39
C ALA A 180 5.88 -19.41 9.36
N HIS A 181 5.11 -20.13 10.19
CA HIS A 181 5.05 -21.59 10.16
C HIS A 181 4.55 -22.15 8.81
N GLU A 182 3.50 -21.56 8.22
CA GLU A 182 3.02 -21.94 6.90
C GLU A 182 4.10 -21.76 5.81
N ARG A 183 4.85 -20.65 5.88
CA ARG A 183 5.93 -20.36 4.93
C ARG A 183 7.09 -21.34 5.09
N TRP A 184 7.55 -21.59 6.31
CA TRP A 184 8.61 -22.54 6.60
C TRP A 184 8.25 -23.96 6.19
N SER A 185 7.02 -24.41 6.45
CA SER A 185 6.53 -25.74 6.06
C SER A 185 6.51 -25.93 4.54
N ALA A 186 6.38 -24.83 3.80
CA ALA A 186 6.43 -24.82 2.35
C ALA A 186 7.84 -24.52 1.78
N GLY A 187 8.88 -24.45 2.62
CA GLY A 187 10.25 -24.12 2.19
C GLY A 187 10.40 -22.71 1.63
N ARG A 188 9.48 -21.80 1.97
CA ARG A 188 9.47 -20.42 1.46
C ARG A 188 10.04 -19.45 2.50
N GLN A 189 10.72 -18.41 2.03
CA GLN A 189 11.26 -17.36 2.90
C GLN A 189 10.17 -16.57 3.60
N VAL A 190 10.50 -16.07 4.80
CA VAL A 190 9.68 -15.18 5.62
C VAL A 190 10.24 -13.77 5.50
N SER A 191 9.38 -12.77 5.31
CA SER A 191 9.84 -11.38 5.28
C SER A 191 10.43 -11.00 6.64
N PRO A 192 11.65 -10.42 6.70
CA PRO A 192 12.23 -9.93 7.96
C PRO A 192 11.30 -8.95 8.69
N GLU A 193 10.55 -8.11 7.95
CA GLU A 193 9.63 -7.14 8.54
C GLU A 193 8.47 -7.78 9.33
N LEU A 194 8.17 -9.07 9.12
CA LEU A 194 7.14 -9.80 9.87
C LEU A 194 7.36 -9.66 11.39
N TRP A 195 8.62 -9.75 11.81
CA TRP A 195 8.99 -9.75 13.23
C TRP A 195 8.76 -8.41 13.92
N ARG A 196 8.53 -7.32 13.17
CA ARG A 196 8.25 -5.98 13.71
C ARG A 196 7.02 -5.94 14.59
N CYS A 197 5.95 -6.59 14.17
CA CYS A 197 4.70 -6.66 14.94
C CYS A 197 4.69 -7.80 15.97
N VAL A 198 5.67 -8.72 15.90
CA VAL A 198 5.83 -9.83 16.84
C VAL A 198 6.64 -9.41 18.07
N GLY A 199 7.69 -8.61 17.87
CA GLY A 199 8.65 -8.21 18.91
C GLY A 199 8.03 -7.77 20.25
N PRO A 200 7.07 -6.82 20.25
CA PRO A 200 6.44 -6.36 21.50
C PRO A 200 5.70 -7.45 22.29
N PHE A 201 5.37 -8.57 21.64
CA PHE A 201 4.63 -9.71 22.18
C PHE A 201 5.45 -11.02 22.14
N ALA A 202 6.77 -10.93 22.02
CA ALA A 202 7.68 -12.07 21.91
C ALA A 202 7.76 -12.87 23.22
N SER A 203 6.82 -13.79 23.43
CA SER A 203 6.79 -14.73 24.55
C SER A 203 6.33 -16.11 24.10
N GLY A 204 6.64 -17.14 24.89
CA GLY A 204 6.23 -18.52 24.63
C GLY A 204 6.61 -18.99 23.22
N PRO A 205 5.66 -19.50 22.40
CA PRO A 205 5.94 -19.98 21.05
C PRO A 205 6.61 -18.94 20.13
N LEU A 206 6.19 -17.67 20.20
CA LEU A 206 6.77 -16.60 19.36
C LEU A 206 8.23 -16.33 19.72
N LEU A 207 8.60 -16.52 20.99
CA LEU A 207 9.99 -16.39 21.42
C LEU A 207 10.85 -17.55 20.90
N VAL A 208 10.29 -18.77 20.86
CA VAL A 208 10.94 -19.93 20.25
C VAL A 208 11.19 -19.70 18.77
N ASP A 209 10.21 -19.13 18.06
CA ASP A 209 10.35 -18.78 16.63
C ASP A 209 11.45 -17.76 16.39
N LEU A 210 11.54 -16.70 17.21
CA LEU A 210 12.63 -15.72 17.13
C LEU A 210 14.00 -16.37 17.41
N GLY A 211 14.08 -17.32 18.34
CA GLY A 211 15.27 -18.13 18.57
C GLY A 211 15.69 -18.91 17.33
N ARG A 212 14.74 -19.59 16.69
CA ARG A 212 14.98 -20.29 15.41
C ARG A 212 15.50 -19.34 14.33
N VAL A 213 14.93 -18.14 14.22
CA VAL A 213 15.35 -17.15 13.23
C VAL A 213 16.78 -16.68 13.50
N LEU A 214 17.14 -16.43 14.76
CA LEU A 214 18.51 -16.04 15.15
C LEU A 214 19.56 -17.10 14.80
N GLU A 215 19.20 -18.38 14.82
CA GLU A 215 20.09 -19.50 14.55
C GLU A 215 20.16 -19.85 13.05
N THR A 216 19.02 -19.82 12.35
CA THR A 216 18.89 -20.41 11.00
C THR A 216 18.56 -19.39 9.90
N GLY A 217 18.18 -18.17 10.27
CA GLY A 217 17.78 -17.14 9.31
C GLY A 217 18.95 -16.58 8.49
N THR A 218 18.59 -15.95 7.38
CA THR A 218 19.49 -15.07 6.61
C THR A 218 19.91 -13.87 7.45
N LEU A 219 20.97 -13.16 7.05
CA LEU A 219 21.43 -11.98 7.79
C LEU A 219 20.32 -10.93 8.00
N PRO A 220 19.49 -10.56 6.99
CA PRO A 220 18.34 -9.68 7.20
C PRO A 220 17.32 -10.21 8.20
N GLU A 221 16.96 -11.50 8.12
CA GLU A 221 16.02 -12.12 9.06
C GLU A 221 16.55 -12.09 10.50
N ARG A 222 17.85 -12.38 10.68
CA ARG A 222 18.53 -12.35 11.98
C ARG A 222 18.60 -10.93 12.55
N ALA A 223 18.88 -9.92 11.72
CA ALA A 223 18.84 -8.52 12.13
C ALA A 223 17.44 -8.10 12.55
N ALA A 224 16.40 -8.51 11.82
CA ALA A 224 15.03 -8.24 12.20
C ALA A 224 14.63 -8.94 13.51
N ALA A 225 15.09 -10.18 13.76
CA ALA A 225 14.87 -10.84 15.05
C ALA A 225 15.53 -10.07 16.21
N VAL A 226 16.73 -9.52 16.00
CA VAL A 226 17.36 -8.61 16.98
C VAL A 226 16.51 -7.37 17.23
N LEU A 227 16.01 -6.72 16.18
CA LEU A 227 15.13 -5.54 16.33
C LEU A 227 13.84 -5.88 17.06
N ALA A 228 13.24 -7.03 16.76
CA ALA A 228 12.03 -7.52 17.41
C ALA A 228 12.28 -7.77 18.91
N LEU A 229 13.34 -8.50 19.27
CA LEU A 229 13.68 -8.79 20.67
C LEU A 229 14.02 -7.54 21.48
N ARG A 230 14.61 -6.50 20.87
CA ARG A 230 14.84 -5.20 21.53
C ARG A 230 13.55 -4.47 21.91
N SER A 231 12.45 -4.75 21.22
CA SER A 231 11.13 -4.18 21.52
C SER A 231 10.31 -5.02 22.51
N ALA A 232 10.77 -6.22 22.84
CA ALA A 232 10.07 -7.13 23.73
C ALA A 232 10.14 -6.64 25.19
N SER A 233 9.06 -6.83 25.94
CA SER A 233 9.04 -6.56 27.40
C SER A 233 9.36 -7.79 28.24
N ASP A 234 9.39 -8.99 27.63
CA ASP A 234 9.61 -10.26 28.33
C ASP A 234 11.08 -10.42 28.77
N PRO A 235 11.38 -10.75 30.04
CA PRO A 235 12.75 -11.04 30.49
C PRO A 235 13.43 -12.18 29.72
N GLU A 236 12.70 -13.21 29.29
CA GLU A 236 13.28 -14.31 28.51
C GLU A 236 13.72 -13.85 27.11
N ALA A 237 13.01 -12.88 26.52
CA ALA A 237 13.41 -12.25 25.26
C ALA A 237 14.75 -11.52 25.38
N HIS A 238 14.96 -10.81 26.50
CA HIS A 238 16.24 -10.15 26.79
C HIS A 238 17.37 -11.17 26.96
N GLN A 239 17.13 -12.26 27.70
CA GLN A 239 18.11 -13.34 27.86
C GLN A 239 18.47 -14.01 26.52
N LEU A 240 17.49 -14.24 25.65
CA LEU A 240 17.73 -14.75 24.30
C LEU A 240 18.59 -13.79 23.48
N LEU A 241 18.30 -12.48 23.56
CA LEU A 241 19.08 -11.45 22.87
C LEU A 241 20.51 -11.37 23.39
N ASP A 242 20.72 -11.50 24.71
CA ASP A 242 22.04 -11.47 25.34
C ASP A 242 22.91 -12.67 24.94
N ARG A 243 22.32 -13.86 24.75
CA ARG A 243 23.02 -15.01 24.17
C ARG A 243 23.54 -14.74 22.76
N HIS A 244 22.98 -13.74 22.07
CA HIS A 244 23.37 -13.29 20.74
C HIS A 244 24.02 -11.90 20.74
N ALA A 245 24.68 -11.51 21.84
CA ALA A 245 25.26 -10.17 22.02
C ALA A 245 26.14 -9.70 20.85
N ALA A 246 26.97 -10.57 20.27
CA ALA A 246 27.82 -10.20 19.13
C ALA A 246 27.01 -9.73 17.91
N LEU A 247 25.90 -10.42 17.59
CA LEU A 247 25.00 -10.01 16.50
C LEU A 247 24.23 -8.74 16.88
N ARG A 248 23.72 -8.67 18.12
CA ARG A 248 23.06 -7.47 18.64
C ARG A 248 23.96 -6.24 18.48
N ASP A 249 25.22 -6.34 18.84
CA ASP A 249 26.16 -5.22 18.82
C ASP A 249 26.53 -4.85 17.37
N ALA A 250 26.67 -5.83 16.47
CA ALA A 250 26.87 -5.57 15.04
C ALA A 250 25.68 -4.83 14.38
N VAL A 251 24.44 -5.24 14.72
CA VAL A 251 23.21 -4.57 14.25
C VAL A 251 23.13 -3.14 14.80
N ALA A 252 23.52 -2.91 16.06
CA ALA A 252 23.59 -1.56 16.64
C ALA A 252 24.67 -0.70 15.96
N ALA A 253 25.88 -1.23 15.78
CA ALA A 253 27.01 -0.49 15.22
C ALA A 253 26.75 0.03 13.80
N ARG A 254 25.92 -0.69 13.03
CA ARG A 254 25.51 -0.29 11.67
C ARG A 254 24.26 0.58 11.63
N GLY A 255 23.67 0.92 12.78
CA GLY A 255 22.48 1.78 12.85
C GLY A 255 21.27 1.19 12.14
N ILE A 256 21.14 -0.13 12.13
CA ILE A 256 20.04 -0.82 11.42
C ILE A 256 18.71 -0.56 12.14
N ASP A 257 17.69 -0.21 11.36
CA ASP A 257 16.32 -0.03 11.81
C ASP A 257 15.34 -0.79 10.89
N TRP A 258 14.04 -0.64 11.13
CA TRP A 258 13.02 -1.31 10.30
C TRP A 258 12.97 -0.82 8.85
N LYS A 259 13.60 0.31 8.51
CA LYS A 259 13.69 0.80 7.13
C LYS A 259 14.90 0.22 6.38
N SER A 260 15.96 -0.15 7.10
CA SER A 260 17.20 -0.71 6.52
C SER A 260 17.43 -2.19 6.81
N ALA A 261 16.57 -2.85 7.60
CA ALA A 261 16.73 -4.25 8.01
C ALA A 261 16.85 -5.23 6.82
N LEU A 262 16.18 -4.95 5.69
CA LEU A 262 16.22 -5.78 4.49
C LEU A 262 17.59 -5.74 3.77
N GLU A 263 18.40 -4.73 4.05
CA GLU A 263 19.69 -4.47 3.37
C GLU A 263 20.89 -4.99 4.18
N PHE A 264 20.65 -5.59 5.35
CA PHE A 264 21.72 -6.05 6.24
C PHE A 264 22.49 -7.25 5.67
N ASN A 265 23.80 -7.06 5.44
CA ASN A 265 24.68 -8.01 4.75
C ASN A 265 25.96 -8.40 5.50
#